data_AF-A0A9N9WWQ2-F1
#
_entry.id   AF-A0A9N9WWQ2-F1
#
_cell.length_a   1.000
_cell.length_b   1.000
_cell.length_c   1.000
_cell.angle_alpha   90.00
_cell.angle_beta   90.00
_cell.angle_gamma   90.00
#
_symmetry.space_group_name_H-M   'P 1'
#
loop_
_entity.id
_entity.type
_entity.pdbx_description
1 polymer ?
#
loop_
_entity_poly.entity_id
_entity_poly.type
_entity_poly.pdbx_seq_one_letter_code
_entity_poly.pdbx_strand_id
1 'polypeptide(L)' 'MYTVSNKGKLILVLNGYEFYKEKERKDKCFWVCRRRFTHKCKARVLQNRTENKIELRNTNHSHSTLR' A
#
# COMPACT_ATOMS: atom_id res chain seq x y z
N MET A 1 7.01 -5.59 -3.90
CA MET A 1 7.26 -5.33 -5.34
C MET A 1 6.42 -4.14 -5.80
N TYR A 2 6.77 -3.50 -6.91
CA TYR A 2 5.94 -2.45 -7.52
C TYR A 2 5.29 -2.96 -8.79
N THR A 3 4.07 -2.50 -9.07
CA THR A 3 3.38 -2.67 -10.35
C THR A 3 2.70 -1.38 -10.76
N VAL A 4 2.15 -1.33 -11.97
CA VAL A 4 1.44 -0.17 -12.50
C VAL A 4 0.01 -0.59 -12.77
N SER A 5 -0.94 0.19 -12.26
CA SER A 5 -2.36 -0.01 -12.59
C SER A 5 -2.62 0.28 -14.07
N ASN A 6 -3.75 -0.21 -14.61
CA ASN A 6 -4.20 0.10 -15.97
C ASN A 6 -4.36 1.61 -16.24
N LYS A 7 -4.42 2.45 -15.19
CA LYS A 7 -4.48 3.92 -15.29
C LYS A 7 -3.13 4.60 -15.06
N GLY A 8 -2.02 3.86 -15.15
CA GLY A 8 -0.65 4.39 -14.99
C GLY A 8 -0.23 4.69 -13.55
N LYS A 9 -1.07 4.45 -12.55
CA LYS A 9 -0.71 4.70 -11.14
C LYS A 9 0.15 3.58 -10.56
N LEU A 10 1.22 3.96 -9.86
CA LEU A 10 2.10 3.03 -9.14
C LEU A 10 1.34 2.34 -8.00
N ILE A 11 1.50 1.02 -7.91
CA ILE A 11 0.95 0.14 -6.89
C ILE A 11 2.12 -0.53 -6.17
N LEU A 12 2.05 -0.56 -4.84
CA LEU A 12 2.91 -1.41 -4.02
C LEU A 12 2.18 -2.73 -3.76
N VAL A 13 2.81 -3.86 -4.09
CA VAL A 13 2.30 -5.19 -3.76
C VAL A 13 3.14 -5.80 -2.66
N LEU A 14 2.47 -6.18 -1.58
CA LEU A 14 3.09 -6.73 -0.38
C LEU A 14 2.18 -7.82 0.21
N ASN A 15 2.73 -9.01 0.45
CA ASN A 15 2.03 -10.16 1.03
C ASN A 15 0.70 -10.50 0.32
N GLY A 16 0.65 -10.38 -1.01
CA GLY A 16 -0.58 -10.65 -1.79
C GLY A 16 -1.64 -9.55 -1.74
N TYR A 17 -1.32 -8.39 -1.17
CA TYR A 17 -2.19 -7.22 -1.12
C TYR A 17 -1.61 -6.06 -1.91
N GLU A 18 -2.49 -5.34 -2.60
CA GLU A 18 -2.14 -4.12 -3.34
C GLU A 18 -2.42 -2.87 -2.49
N PHE A 19 -1.50 -1.93 -2.56
CA PHE A 19 -1.57 -0.64 -1.90
C PHE A 19 -1.36 0.49 -2.90
N TYR A 20 -2.15 1.56 -2.75
CA TYR A 20 -1.95 2.81 -3.48
C TYR A 20 -1.26 3.83 -2.58
N LYS A 21 -0.50 4.72 -3.21
CA LYS A 21 0.10 5.87 -2.53
C LYS A 21 -1.00 6.83 -2.08
N GLU A 22 -1.13 7.02 -0.77
CA GLU A 22 -2.06 7.98 -0.16
C GLU A 22 -1.42 9.37 -0.08
N LYS A 23 -0.20 9.43 0.45
CA LYS A 23 0.55 10.68 0.66
C LYS A 23 2.03 10.43 0.49
N GLU A 24 2.74 11.42 -0.04
CA GLU A 24 4.19 11.45 -0.09
C GLU A 24 4.71 12.63 0.73
N ARG A 25 5.75 12.37 1.51
CA ARG A 25 6.58 13.36 2.19
C ARG A 25 8.02 13.16 1.72
N LYS A 26 8.90 14.11 2.07
CA LYS A 26 10.29 14.18 1.61
C LYS A 26 11.04 12.83 1.70
N ASP A 27 10.88 12.13 2.82
CA ASP A 27 11.55 10.86 3.16
C ASP A 27 10.60 9.66 3.20
N LYS A 28 9.29 9.88 3.12
CA LYS A 28 8.26 8.89 3.51
C LYS A 28 7.10 8.83 2.54
N CYS A 29 6.76 7.63 2.09
CA CYS A 29 5.55 7.34 1.32
C CYS A 29 4.54 6.56 2.17
N PHE A 30 3.34 7.09 2.29
CA PHE A 30 2.22 6.44 2.96
C PHE A 30 1.40 5.68 1.93
N TRP A 31 1.22 4.39 2.16
CA TRP A 31 0.51 3.46 1.29
C TRP A 31 -0.71 2.91 2.02
N VAL A 32 -1.85 2.86 1.34
CA VAL A 32 -3.11 2.34 1.90
C VAL A 32 -3.64 1.22 1.01
N CYS A 33 -4.28 0.23 1.64
CA CYS A 33 -4.82 -0.90 0.89
C CYS A 33 -5.80 -0.43 -0.19
N ARG A 34 -5.69 -1.01 -1.39
CA ARG A 34 -6.59 -0.77 -2.52
C ARG A 34 -8.07 -0.95 -2.16
N ARG A 35 -8.38 -1.91 -1.28
CA ARG A 35 -9.73 -2.22 -0.82
C ARG A 35 -10.22 -1.33 0.33
N ARG A 36 -9.54 -0.22 0.64
CA ARG A 36 -9.96 0.74 1.68
C ARG A 36 -11.40 1.24 1.50
N PHE A 37 -11.81 1.54 0.27
CA PHE A 37 -13.16 2.05 0.01
C PHE A 37 -14.19 0.93 -0.09
N THR A 38 -13.85 -0.19 -0.73
CA THR A 38 -14.79 -1.30 -0.99
C THR A 38 -15.02 -2.21 0.23
N HIS A 39 -13.98 -2.47 1.04
CA HIS A 39 -14.07 -3.35 2.24
C HIS A 39 -13.83 -2.59 3.55
N LYS A 40 -13.82 -1.25 3.52
CA LYS A 40 -13.45 -0.42 4.68
C LYS A 40 -12.09 -0.82 5.28
N CYS A 41 -11.21 -1.37 4.45
CA CYS A 41 -9.94 -1.93 4.89
C CYS A 41 -9.05 -0.84 5.47
N LYS A 42 -8.53 -1.08 6.68
CA LYS A 42 -7.70 -0.13 7.42
C LYS A 42 -6.21 -0.43 7.28
N ALA A 43 -5.82 -1.40 6.47
CA ALA A 43 -4.41 -1.77 6.30
C ALA A 43 -3.60 -0.63 5.67
N ARG A 44 -2.41 -0.39 6.24
CA ARG A 44 -1.51 0.71 5.90
C ARG A 44 -0.06 0.29 6.00
N VAL A 45 0.74 0.86 5.10
CA VAL A 45 2.18 0.65 5.02
C VAL A 45 2.87 2.00 4.90
N LEU A 46 3.99 2.15 5.59
CA LEU A 46 4.88 3.30 5.45
C LEU A 46 6.14 2.83 4.74
N GLN A 47 6.57 3.54 3.72
CA GLN A 47 7.85 3.30 3.07
C GLN A 47 8.78 4.47 3.36
N ASN A 48 9.93 4.19 3.96
CA ASN A 48 11.05 5.11 4.04
C ASN A 48 11.83 5.06 2.72
N ARG A 49 11.86 6.17 1.98
CA ARG A 49 12.57 6.26 0.68
C ARG A 49 14.07 6.45 0.85
N THR A 50 14.51 7.04 1.96
CA THR A 50 15.93 7.26 2.24
C THR A 50 16.63 5.94 2.55
N GLU A 51 15.99 5.10 3.35
CA GLU A 51 16.51 3.78 3.76
C GLU A 51 16.02 2.63 2.89
N ASN A 52 15.17 2.91 1.89
CA ASN A 52 14.44 1.91 1.10
C ASN A 52 13.73 0.83 1.94
N LYS A 53 13.29 1.20 3.15
CA LYS A 53 12.66 0.29 4.12
C LYS A 53 11.14 0.37 4.07
N ILE A 54 10.48 -0.77 4.19
CA ILE A 54 9.02 -0.85 4.33
C ILE A 54 8.66 -1.17 5.77
N GLU A 55 7.89 -0.30 6.39
CA GLU A 55 7.34 -0.45 7.72
C GLU A 55 5.84 -0.77 7.63
N LEU A 56 5.47 -1.96 8.10
CA LEU A 56 4.09 -2.37 8.24
C LEU A 56 3.46 -1.61 9.41
N ARG A 57 2.40 -0.82 9.17
CA ARG A 57 1.73 -0.02 10.22
C ARG A 57 0.43 -0.66 10.68
N ASN A 58 -0.43 -1.03 9.73
CA ASN A 58 -1.59 -1.86 10.02
C ASN A 58 -1.66 -2.97 8.97
N THR A 59 -1.54 -4.21 9.41
CA THR A 59 -1.55 -5.41 8.57
C THR A 59 -2.88 -6.15 8.64
N ASN A 60 -3.85 -5.67 9.42
CA ASN A 60 -5.15 -6.30 9.50
C ASN A 60 -5.99 -5.92 8.27
N HIS A 61 -6.25 -6.93 7.44
CA HIS A 61 -7.10 -6.83 6.26
C HIS A 61 -8.50 -7.36 6.57
N SER A 62 -9.53 -6.55 6.33
CA SER A 62 -10.94 -6.93 6.48
C SER A 62 -11.48 -7.73 5.28
N HIS A 63 -10.60 -8.34 4.50
CA HIS A 63 -10.89 -9.06 3.27
C HIS A 63 -9.76 -10.03 2.95
N SER A 64 -10.05 -11.02 2.11
CA SER A 64 -9.04 -11.95 1.60
C SER A 64 -8.03 -11.24 0.68
N THR A 65 -6.87 -11.88 0.49
CA THR A 65 -5.85 -11.47 -0.47
C THR A 65 -6.43 -11.32 -1.88
N LEU A 66 -5.74 -10.58 -2.74
CA LEU A 66 -6.11 -10.59 -4.16
C LEU A 66 -5.94 -12.01 -4.70
N ARG A 67 -7.06 -12.61 -5.11
CA ARG A 67 -7.11 -13.67 -6.11
C ARG A 67 -7.48 -13.03 -7.43
#